data_AF-A0A9D7FA93-F1
#
_entry.id   AF-A0A9D7FA93-F1
#
_cell.length_a   1.000
_cell.length_b   1.000
_cell.length_c   1.000
_cell.angle_alpha   90.00
_cell.angle_beta   90.00
_cell.angle_gamma   90.00
#
_symmetry.space_group_name_H-M   'P 1'
#
loop_
_entity.id
_entity.type
_entity.pdbx_description
1 polymer ?
#
loop_
_entity_poly.entity_id
_entity_poly.type
_entity_poly.pdbx_seq_one_letter_code
_entity_poly.pdbx_strand_id
1 'polypeptide(L)' 'MGLLFEVALFAAACFLYFFSIGVLPSKSGKRAPGAEAFRRENSRWLRLLSLALMAIMFVNMFISLRAFAEIKV' A
#
# COMPACT_ATOMS: atom_id res chain seq x y z
N MET A 1 9.67 11.46 -14.72
CA MET A 1 8.78 11.99 -13.66
C MET A 1 7.86 10.90 -13.08
N GLY A 2 8.34 9.66 -12.88
CA GLY A 2 7.53 8.55 -12.34
C GLY A 2 7.79 8.21 -10.88
N LEU A 3 9.03 8.44 -10.42
CA LEU A 3 9.51 7.97 -9.12
C LEU A 3 8.72 8.54 -7.92
N LEU A 4 8.34 9.82 -7.97
CA LEU A 4 7.51 10.46 -6.92
C LEU A 4 6.13 9.80 -6.79
N PHE A 5 5.51 9.44 -7.92
CA PHE A 5 4.19 8.81 -7.95
C PHE A 5 4.27 7.35 -7.46
N GLU A 6 5.32 6.63 -7.82
CA GLU A 6 5.59 5.28 -7.33
C GLU A 6 5.83 5.24 -5.82
N VAL A 7 6.59 6.19 -5.28
CA VAL A 7 6.80 6.30 -3.82
C VAL A 7 5.49 6.59 -3.10
N ALA A 8 4.65 7.49 -3.65
CA ALA A 8 3.32 7.77 -3.10
C ALA A 8 2.40 6.54 -3.15
N LEU A 9 2.39 5.81 -4.26
CA LEU A 9 1.60 4.57 -4.40
C LEU A 9 2.13 3.45 -3.50
N PHE A 10 3.45 3.32 -3.34
CA PHE A 10 4.06 2.36 -2.43
C PHE A 10 3.69 2.67 -0.98
N ALA A 11 3.71 3.94 -0.59
CA ALA A 11 3.24 4.38 0.72
C ALA A 11 1.74 4.07 0.94
N ALA A 12 0.91 4.25 -0.10
CA ALA A 12 -0.51 3.88 -0.06
C ALA A 12 -0.71 2.36 0.08
N ALA A 13 0.08 1.54 -0.63
CA ALA A 13 0.04 0.09 -0.52
C ALA A 13 0.45 -0.39 0.90
N CYS A 14 1.50 0.21 1.48
CA CYS A 14 1.88 -0.02 2.86
C CYS A 14 0.76 0.38 3.84
N PHE A 15 0.12 1.53 3.64
CA PHE A 15 -1.03 1.94 4.45
C PHE A 15 -2.18 0.92 4.38
N LEU A 16 -2.51 0.45 3.18
CA LEU A 16 -3.54 -0.57 2.97
C LEU A 16 -3.19 -1.89 3.69
N TYR A 17 -1.92 -2.28 3.66
CA TYR A 17 -1.42 -3.46 4.34
C TYR A 17 -1.55 -3.35 5.86
N PHE A 18 -1.11 -2.23 6.45
CA PHE A 18 -1.28 -1.97 7.88
C PHE A 18 -2.74 -1.89 8.30
N PHE A 19 -3.60 -1.32 7.44
CA PHE A 19 -5.04 -1.32 7.63
C PHE A 19 -5.62 -2.75 7.62
N SER A 20 -5.17 -3.59 6.69
CA SER A 20 -5.60 -4.98 6.54
C SER A 20 -5.24 -5.87 7.73
N ILE A 21 -4.08 -5.64 8.35
CA ILE A 21 -3.62 -6.38 9.54
C ILE A 21 -4.32 -5.89 10.81
N GLY A 22 -4.92 -4.69 10.78
CA GLY A 22 -5.56 -4.10 11.94
C GLY A 22 -4.57 -3.52 12.96
N VAL A 23 -3.30 -3.30 12.55
CA VAL A 23 -2.25 -2.69 13.36
C VAL A 23 -2.48 -1.19 13.59
N LEU A 24 -3.32 -0.54 12.79
CA LEU A 24 -3.76 0.84 13.04
C LEU A 24 -4.90 0.84 14.07
N PRO A 25 -4.64 1.08 15.38
CA PRO A 25 -5.70 1.31 16.34
C PRO A 25 -6.48 2.54 15.93
N SER A 26 -7.81 2.39 15.87
CA SER A 26 -8.74 3.48 15.62
C SER A 26 -8.68 4.47 16.77
N LYS A 27 -7.72 5.41 16.76
CA LYS A 27 -7.55 6.42 17.82
C LYS A 27 -8.57 7.57 17.73
N SER A 28 -9.61 7.45 16.90
CA SER A 28 -10.67 8.45 16.82
C SER A 28 -12.00 7.72 16.68
N GLY A 29 -12.83 7.78 17.73
CA GLY A 29 -14.12 7.12 17.89
C GLY A 29 -15.23 7.61 16.96
N LYS A 30 -14.91 7.82 15.67
CA LYS A 30 -15.83 8.19 14.59
C LYS A 30 -15.41 7.53 13.27
N ARG A 31 -15.15 6.21 13.27
CA ARG A 31 -15.09 5.46 12.01
C ARG A 31 -16.45 4.85 11.72
N ALA A 32 -16.91 5.13 10.50
CA ALA A 32 -18.17 4.64 9.97
C ALA A 32 -18.29 3.12 10.19
N PRO A 33 -19.40 2.62 10.77
CA PRO A 33 -19.57 1.21 11.12
C PRO A 33 -19.33 0.25 9.94
N GLY A 34 -19.50 0.74 8.70
CA GLY A 34 -19.20 -0.01 7.49
C GLY A 34 -17.72 -0.38 7.31
N ALA A 35 -16.77 0.49 7.65
CA ALA A 35 -15.34 0.23 7.39
C ALA A 35 -14.76 -0.86 8.31
N GLU A 36 -15.24 -0.96 9.54
CA GLU A 36 -14.82 -2.00 10.48
C GLU A 36 -15.44 -3.36 10.14
N ALA A 37 -16.73 -3.38 9.76
CA ALA A 37 -17.41 -4.57 9.27
C ALA A 37 -16.73 -5.12 8.01
N PHE A 38 -16.43 -4.25 7.05
CA PHE A 38 -15.77 -4.62 5.80
C PHE A 38 -14.37 -5.18 6.03
N ARG A 39 -13.60 -4.57 6.93
CA ARG A 39 -12.26 -5.06 7.31
C ARG A 39 -12.33 -6.42 8.00
N ARG A 40 -13.34 -6.66 8.85
CA ARG A 40 -13.47 -7.92 9.61
C ARG A 40 -13.81 -9.10 8.69
N GLU A 41 -14.66 -8.87 7.71
CA GLU A 41 -15.09 -9.90 6.74
C GLU A 41 -14.03 -10.13 5.64
N ASN A 42 -13.38 -9.05 5.18
CA ASN A 42 -12.47 -9.11 4.03
C ASN A 42 -10.99 -9.03 4.40
N SER A 43 -10.61 -9.08 5.68
CA SER A 43 -9.21 -8.93 6.15
C SER A 43 -8.20 -9.80 5.38
N ARG A 44 -8.55 -11.06 5.09
CA ARG A 44 -7.70 -11.98 4.32
C ARG A 44 -7.51 -11.53 2.87
N TRP A 45 -8.59 -11.13 2.20
CA TRP A 45 -8.55 -10.59 0.83
C TRP A 45 -7.80 -9.27 0.76
N LEU A 46 -8.04 -8.39 1.72
CA LEU A 46 -7.36 -7.10 1.87
C LEU A 46 -5.85 -7.30 2.06
N ARG A 47 -5.43 -8.29 2.86
CA ARG A 47 -4.01 -8.70 2.97
C ARG A 47 -3.42 -9.13 1.64
N LEU A 48 -4.09 -10.02 0.90
CA LEU A 48 -3.60 -10.52 -0.39
C LEU A 48 -3.52 -9.41 -1.45
N LEU A 49 -4.55 -8.57 -1.54
CA LEU A 49 -4.59 -7.39 -2.42
C LEU A 49 -3.49 -6.39 -2.06
N SER A 50 -3.30 -6.12 -0.77
CA SER A 50 -2.24 -5.23 -0.29
C SER A 50 -0.86 -5.78 -0.63
N LEU A 51 -0.66 -7.09 -0.44
CA LEU A 51 0.60 -7.76 -0.73
C LEU A 51 0.89 -7.76 -2.24
N ALA A 52 -0.11 -8.05 -3.07
CA ALA A 52 0.01 -8.00 -4.52
C ALA A 52 0.32 -6.57 -4.99
N LEU A 53 -0.40 -5.56 -4.48
CA LEU A 53 -0.16 -4.16 -4.81
C LEU A 53 1.23 -3.70 -4.38
N MET A 54 1.67 -4.10 -3.17
CA MET A 54 3.01 -3.83 -2.66
C MET A 54 4.09 -4.48 -3.53
N ALA A 55 3.89 -5.72 -3.98
CA ALA A 55 4.82 -6.40 -4.87
C ALA A 55 4.93 -5.71 -6.24
N ILE A 56 3.80 -5.32 -6.84
CA ILE A 56 3.78 -4.60 -8.12
C ILE A 56 4.48 -3.24 -7.98
N MET A 57 4.17 -2.48 -6.92
CA MET A 57 4.83 -1.19 -6.67
C MET A 57 6.32 -1.34 -6.35
N PHE A 58 6.72 -2.40 -5.66
CA PHE A 58 8.13 -2.70 -5.40
C PHE A 58 8.89 -2.94 -6.70
N VAL A 59 8.34 -3.75 -7.61
CA VAL A 59 8.94 -4.00 -8.93
C VAL A 59 8.99 -2.71 -9.76
N ASN A 60 7.91 -1.93 -9.80
CA ASN A 60 7.89 -0.63 -10.49
C ASN A 60 8.98 0.32 -9.96
N MET A 61 9.08 0.45 -8.63
CA MET A 61 10.09 1.29 -8.00
C MET A 61 11.51 0.81 -8.33
N PHE A 62 11.74 -0.51 -8.38
CA PHE A 62 13.05 -1.08 -8.72
C PHE A 62 13.44 -0.82 -10.19
N ILE A 63 12.49 -0.95 -11.12
CA ILE A 63 12.67 -0.63 -12.53
C ILE A 63 12.95 0.86 -12.71
N SER A 64 12.17 1.72 -12.07
CA SER A 64 12.35 3.17 -12.14
C SER A 64 13.64 3.66 -11.49
N LEU A 65 14.10 3.01 -10.41
CA LEU A 65 15.42 3.26 -9.83
C LEU A 65 16.55 2.90 -10.79
N ARG A 66 16.47 1.73 -11.46
CA ARG A 66 17.46 1.34 -12.48
C ARG A 66 17.44 2.28 -13.69
N ALA A 67 16.25 2.62 -14.19
CA ALA A 67 16.10 3.56 -15.30
C ALA A 67 16.69 4.94 -14.95
N PHE A 68 16.51 5.40 -13.72
CA PHE A 68 17.13 6.65 -13.25
C PHE A 68 18.65 6.52 -13.09
N ALA A 69 19.15 5.35 -12.70
CA ALA A 69 20.58 5.09 -12.57
C ALA A 69 21.31 4.99 -13.92
N GLU A 70 20.70 4.36 -14.94
CA GLU A 70 21.28 4.28 -16.29
C GLU A 70 21.38 5.63 -17.00
N ILE A 71 20.48 6.57 -16.71
CA ILE A 71 20.55 7.94 -17.27
C ILE A 71 21.72 8.75 -16.67
N LYS A 72 22.29 8.31 -15.55
CA LYS A 72 23.40 8.98 -14.85
C LYS A 72 24.80 8.43 -15.17
N VAL A 73 24.92 7.42 -16.04
CA VAL A 73 26.18 6.86 -16.54
C VAL A 73 26.44 7.37 -17.96
#